data_AF-A0A7C1ZFV4-F1
#
_entry.id   AF-A0A7C1ZFV4-F1
#
_cell.length_a   1.000
_cell.length_b   1.000
_cell.length_c   1.000
_cell.angle_alpha   90.00
_cell.angle_beta   90.00
_cell.angle_gamma   90.00
#
_symmetry.space_group_name_H-M   'P 1'
#
loop_
_entity.id
_entity.type
_entity.pdbx_description
1 polymer ?
#
loop_
_entity_poly.entity_id
_entity_poly.type
_entity_poly.pdbx_seq_one_letter_code
_entity_poly.pdbx_strand_id
1 'polypeptide(L)' 'MIKIETTGSFKYKKLSFSAQIGGHAQAVGEAIQYLSKIILPEAIVKDHELHDDGVRPSNKDFSRRL' A
#
# COMPACT_ATOMS: atom_id res chain seq x y z
N MET A 1 -7.82 9.85 22.56
CA MET A 1 -6.50 10.01 21.93
C MET A 1 -6.65 9.66 20.45
N ILE A 2 -6.33 10.56 19.52
CA ILE A 2 -6.45 10.30 18.08
C ILE A 2 -5.10 9.84 17.55
N LYS A 3 -5.07 8.64 16.98
CA LYS A 3 -3.88 7.97 16.45
C LYS A 3 -4.25 7.40 15.08
N ILE A 4 -3.41 7.66 14.08
CA ILE A 4 -3.56 7.04 12.77
C ILE A 4 -2.62 5.85 12.73
N GLU A 5 -3.18 4.66 12.54
CA GLU A 5 -2.41 3.43 12.40
C GLU A 5 -2.54 2.91 10.97
N THR A 6 -1.42 2.70 10.30
CA THR A 6 -1.41 2.11 8.95
C THR A 6 -1.07 0.64 9.05
N THR A 7 -1.97 -0.22 8.58
CA THR A 7 -1.76 -1.66 8.38
C THR A 7 -1.91 -1.99 6.89
N GLY A 8 -1.22 -3.02 6.41
CA GLY A 8 -1.29 -3.40 5.01
C GLY A 8 -0.71 -4.79 4.74
N SER A 9 -1.00 -5.29 3.55
CA SER A 9 -0.60 -6.63 3.09
C SER A 9 0.90 -6.75 2.74
N PHE A 10 1.61 -5.62 2.72
CA PHE A 10 3.04 -5.55 2.46
C PHE A 10 3.84 -5.62 3.77
N LYS A 11 5.12 -5.99 3.67
CA LYS A 11 6.01 -6.32 4.80
C LYS A 11 6.45 -5.09 5.63
N TYR A 12 5.60 -4.07 5.73
CA TYR A 12 5.89 -2.83 6.43
C TYR A 12 5.51 -2.91 7.90
N LYS A 13 6.38 -2.36 8.75
CA LYS A 13 6.10 -2.21 10.19
C LYS A 13 4.83 -1.37 10.35
N LYS A 14 3.98 -1.75 11.31
CA LYS A 14 2.89 -0.90 11.80
C LYS A 14 3.49 0.44 12.22
N LEU A 15 3.10 1.51 11.54
CA LEU A 15 3.49 2.86 11.88
C LEU A 15 2.28 3.60 12.42
N SER A 16 2.57 4.48 13.38
CA SER A 16 1.55 5.29 14.00
C SER A 16 1.92 6.75 14.08
N PHE A 17 0.98 7.59 13.67
CA PHE A 17 1.08 9.03 13.73
C PHE A 17 0.14 9.53 14.82
N SER A 18 0.65 10.32 15.76
CA SER A 18 -0.09 10.78 16.94
C SER A 18 -0.49 12.23 16.80
N ALA A 19 -1.76 12.55 17.04
CA ALA A 19 -2.25 13.92 17.08
C ALA A 19 -1.89 14.65 18.39
N GLN A 20 -1.10 14.04 19.29
CA GLN A 20 -0.69 14.64 20.56
C GLN A 20 0.22 15.87 20.37
N ILE A 21 0.97 15.91 19.27
CA ILE A 21 1.87 17.01 18.94
C ILE A 21 1.38 17.58 17.60
N GLY A 22 0.97 18.85 17.59
CA GLY A 22 0.52 19.52 16.36
C GLY A 22 -0.87 19.18 15.84
N GLY A 23 -1.63 18.34 16.55
CA GLY A 23 -3.03 18.07 16.27
C GLY A 23 -3.30 17.16 15.07
N HIS A 24 -4.58 17.04 14.71
CA HIS A 24 -5.06 16.09 13.70
C HIS A 24 -4.47 16.36 12.31
N ALA A 25 -4.43 17.62 11.88
CA ALA A 25 -3.96 17.99 10.54
C ALA A 25 -2.48 17.60 10.33
N GLN A 26 -1.64 17.78 11.36
CA GLN A 26 -0.24 17.35 11.29
C GLN A 26 -0.13 15.83 11.22
N ALA A 27 -0.82 15.10 12.10
CA ALA A 27 -0.79 13.63 12.10
C ALA A 27 -1.24 13.04 10.75
N VAL A 28 -2.28 13.62 10.13
CA VAL A 28 -2.73 13.25 8.78
C VAL A 28 -1.67 13.58 7.73
N GLY A 29 -1.08 14.77 7.78
CA GLY A 29 -0.04 15.20 6.84
C GLY A 29 1.19 14.30 6.87
N GLU A 30 1.66 13.94 8.07
CA GLU A 30 2.77 13.00 8.27
C GLU A 30 2.45 11.61 7.72
N ALA A 31 1.23 11.12 7.96
CA ALA A 31 0.79 9.83 7.42
C ALA A 31 0.76 9.84 5.88
N ILE A 32 0.19 10.88 5.26
CA ILE A 32 0.15 11.03 3.79
C ILE A 32 1.57 11.13 3.22
N GLN A 33 2.44 11.89 3.87
CA GLN A 33 3.82 12.05 3.41
C GLN A 33 4.59 10.74 3.47
N TYR A 34 4.40 9.96 4.54
CA TYR A 34 5.00 8.63 4.67
C TYR A 34 4.48 7.67 3.57
N LEU A 35 3.16 7.60 3.40
CA LEU A 35 2.54 6.72 2.41
C LEU A 35 2.98 7.06 0.98
N SER A 36 3.04 8.35 0.64
CA SER A 36 3.40 8.80 -0.70
C SER A 36 4.89 8.65 -1.02
N LYS A 37 5.78 8.93 -0.07
CA LYS A 37 7.24 8.90 -0.32
C LYS A 37 7.87 7.53 -0.17
N ILE A 38 7.32 6.67 0.68
CA ILE A 38 7.95 5.40 1.05
C ILE A 38 7.10 4.24 0.54
N ILE A 39 5.83 4.16 0.96
CA ILE A 39 5.02 2.97 0.69
C ILE A 39 4.62 2.86 -0.79
N LEU A 40 4.17 3.96 -1.40
CA LEU A 40 3.65 3.93 -2.76
C LEU A 40 4.70 3.51 -3.81
N PRO A 41 5.94 4.05 -3.82
CA PRO A 41 6.97 3.60 -4.76
C PRO A 41 7.29 2.12 -4.60
N GLU A 42 7.43 1.63 -3.37
CA GLU A 42 7.76 0.22 -3.14
C GLU A 42 6.60 -0.70 -3.54
N ALA A 43 5.35 -0.28 -3.32
CA ALA A 43 4.17 -1.02 -3.78
C ALA A 43 4.14 -1.11 -5.32
N ILE A 44 4.50 -0.03 -6.03
CA ILE A 44 4.56 -0.02 -7.50
C ILE A 44 5.64 -0.97 -8.00
N VAL A 45 6.85 -0.93 -7.43
CA VAL A 45 7.93 -1.84 -7.82
C VAL A 45 7.50 -3.29 -7.64
N LYS A 46 6.93 -3.60 -6.48
CA LYS A 46 6.48 -4.95 -6.17
C LYS A 46 5.33 -5.43 -7.06
N ASP A 47 4.44 -4.52 -7.46
CA ASP A 47 3.39 -4.83 -8.44
C ASP A 47 3.99 -5.23 -9.79
N HIS A 48 5.02 -4.51 -10.26
CA HIS A 48 5.75 -4.89 -11.48
C HIS A 48 6.47 -6.22 -11.34
N GLU A 49 7.20 -6.45 -10.24
CA GLU A 49 7.87 -7.74 -9.97
C GLU A 49 6.88 -8.91 -9.99
N LEU A 50 5.76 -8.77 -9.29
CA LEU A 50 4.74 -9.82 -9.22
C LEU A 50 3.97 -10.00 -10.54
N HIS A 51 3.84 -8.93 -11.35
CA HIS A 51 3.26 -9.02 -12.68
C HIS A 51 4.19 -9.78 -13.65
N ASP A 52 5.50 -9.54 -13.56
CA ASP A 52 6.50 -10.24 -14.38
C ASP A 52 6.68 -11.70 -13.96
N ASP A 53 6.59 -11.98 -12.66
CA ASP A 53 6.61 -13.35 -12.10
C ASP A 53 5.25 -14.06 -12.19
N GLY A 54 4.20 -13.34 -12.60
CA GLY A 54 2.85 -13.85 -12.72
C GLY A 54 2.67 -14.72 -13.97
N VAL A 55 2.09 -15.92 -13.81
CA VAL A 55 1.63 -16.69 -14.96
C VAL A 55 0.50 -15.89 -15.63
N ARG A 56 0.74 -15.34 -16.82
CA ARG A 56 -0.32 -14.74 -17.63
C ARG A 56 -1.46 -15.76 -17.72
N PRO A 57 -2.69 -15.41 -17.29
CA PRO A 57 -3.80 -16.35 -17.36
C PRO A 57 -3.94 -16.83 -18.81
N SER A 58 -3.87 -18.14 -19.01
CA SER A 58 -3.92 -18.68 -20.37
C SER A 58 -5.29 -18.36 -20.95
N ASN A 59 -5.35 -17.90 -22.20
CA ASN A 59 -6.62 -17.66 -22.90
C ASN A 59 -7.51 -18.93 -23.01
N LYS A 60 -7.02 -20.10 -22.61
CA LYS A 60 -7.79 -21.36 -22.62
C LYS A 60 -9.00 -21.34 -21.69
N ASP A 61 -9.04 -20.46 -20.68
CA ASP A 61 -10.21 -20.32 -19.81
C ASP A 61 -11.36 -19.54 -20.48
N PHE A 62 -11.08 -18.69 -21.48
CA PHE A 62 -12.12 -17.98 -22.23
C PHE A 62 -12.72 -18.82 -23.38
N SER A 63 -12.03 -19.84 -23.87
CA SER A 63 -12.49 -20.67 -24.99
C SER A 63 -13.48 -21.78 -24.60
N ARG A 64 -13.73 -22.02 -23.30
CA ARG A 64 -14.66 -23.08 -22.82
C ARG A 64 -16.11 -22.64 -22.69
N ARG A 65 -16.47 -21.43 -23.15
CA ARG A 65 -17.83 -20.86 -23.03
C ARG A 65 -18.54 -20.58 -24.36
N LEU A 66 -18.07 -21.14 -25.48
CA LEU A 66 -18.78 -21.12 -26.76
C LEU A 66 -19.20 -22.53 -27.17
#